data_AF-A0A965UCR2-F1
#
_entry.id   AF-A0A965UCR2-F1
#
_cell.length_a   1.000
_cell.length_b   1.000
_cell.length_c   1.000
_cell.angle_alpha   90.00
_cell.angle_beta   90.00
_cell.angle_gamma   90.00
#
_symmetry.space_group_name_H-M   'P 1'
#
loop_
_entity.id
_entity.type
_entity.pdbx_description
1 polymer ?
#
loop_
_entity_poly.entity_id
_entity_poly.type
_entity_poly.pdbx_seq_one_letter_code
_entity_poly.pdbx_strand_id
1 'polypeptide(L)'
;MKNYNWAVLLVLALVLSTSCRVHDGLTRNENQHQTQVVLSGKNYRIIKYVEGDASARYCFGIGGGKSQRGMVARARENMLANAGLIGKSRAVINETVETQYKQSFFMTEVRYIVSAYVVEFYDPATDPAPEAEESRYVEPAKPAKPAPPTVVTKGLTAGVSLQPDESSWDYNYTHKPGFHLGYMLEFSRPDIKYLFWGTQLNLTYLNTNTTYKNNPWSYEKNLCIEIPALIGAKFPVGRNFQWFIKGGPTIGIILMNQEYSSNNQEDNRYGGSAPSVGGELYSGLQLGRNFQLSAGHRWNIGYYEYDYTKVSLSYLF
;
A
#
# COMPACT_ATOMS: atom_id res chain seq x y z
N MET A 1 -21.74 -4.90 -28.60
CA MET A 1 -20.99 -4.19 -27.54
C MET A 1 -19.98 -5.11 -26.82
N LYS A 2 -19.11 -5.86 -27.52
CA LYS A 2 -18.20 -6.83 -26.89
C LYS A 2 -16.72 -6.40 -26.85
N ASN A 3 -16.31 -5.44 -27.67
CA ASN A 3 -14.88 -5.11 -27.84
C ASN A 3 -14.42 -3.90 -27.01
N TYR A 4 -15.35 -3.11 -26.47
CA TYR A 4 -15.01 -1.91 -25.69
C TYR A 4 -14.54 -2.23 -24.27
N ASN A 5 -15.01 -3.31 -23.64
CA ASN A 5 -14.62 -3.67 -22.27
C ASN A 5 -13.14 -4.04 -22.15
N TRP A 6 -12.59 -4.70 -23.17
CA TRP A 6 -11.17 -5.07 -23.24
C TRP A 6 -10.29 -3.85 -23.50
N ALA A 7 -10.76 -2.93 -24.35
CA ALA A 7 -10.09 -1.65 -24.59
C ALA A 7 -10.05 -0.78 -23.32
N VAL A 8 -11.14 -0.73 -22.54
CA VAL A 8 -11.18 0.01 -21.26
C VAL A 8 -10.22 -0.59 -20.24
N LEU A 9 -10.15 -1.92 -20.11
CA LEU A 9 -9.20 -2.58 -19.21
C LEU A 9 -7.74 -2.37 -19.64
N LEU A 10 -7.45 -2.39 -20.94
CA LEU A 10 -6.11 -2.12 -21.48
C LEU A 10 -5.70 -0.66 -21.27
N VAL A 11 -6.61 0.29 -21.51
CA VAL A 11 -6.37 1.72 -21.25
C VAL A 11 -6.17 1.95 -19.75
N LEU A 12 -6.96 1.31 -18.89
CA LEU A 12 -6.80 1.40 -17.45
C LEU A 12 -5.45 0.81 -17.02
N ALA A 13 -5.04 -0.35 -17.53
CA ALA A 13 -3.74 -0.95 -17.24
C ALA A 13 -2.57 -0.04 -17.70
N LEU A 14 -2.71 0.62 -18.86
CA LEU A 14 -1.72 1.57 -19.36
C LEU A 14 -1.61 2.81 -18.46
N VAL A 15 -2.74 3.42 -18.08
CA VAL A 15 -2.79 4.57 -17.16
C VAL A 15 -2.26 4.18 -15.77
N LEU A 16 -2.50 2.95 -15.31
CA LEU A 16 -1.98 2.43 -14.04
C LEU A 16 -0.47 2.13 -14.08
N SER A 17 0.11 1.96 -15.27
CA SER A 17 1.54 1.67 -15.46
C SER A 17 2.43 2.92 -15.58
N THR A 18 1.85 4.11 -15.77
CA THR A 18 2.62 5.35 -15.89
C THR A 18 3.04 5.87 -14.51
N SER A 19 4.34 5.79 -14.18
CA SER A 19 4.88 6.50 -13.01
C SER A 19 5.15 7.96 -13.37
N CYS A 20 4.41 8.89 -12.78
CA CYS A 20 4.70 10.32 -12.90
C CYS A 20 5.86 10.69 -11.96
N ARG A 21 6.89 11.33 -12.50
CA ARG A 21 7.95 11.98 -11.72
C ARG A 21 7.64 13.47 -11.69
N VAL A 22 7.38 14.02 -10.52
CA VAL A 22 7.15 15.46 -10.32
C VAL A 22 8.40 16.05 -9.66
N HIS A 23 8.90 17.14 -10.22
CA HIS A 23 10.04 17.88 -9.69
C HIS A 23 9.54 19.15 -9.03
N ASP A 24 9.92 19.34 -7.76
CA ASP A 24 9.66 20.58 -7.03
C ASP A 24 10.98 21.09 -6.45
N GLY A 25 11.46 22.20 -7.01
CA GLY A 25 12.64 22.90 -6.53
C GLY A 25 12.26 23.77 -5.34
N LEU A 26 12.61 23.36 -4.13
CA LEU A 26 12.43 24.20 -2.95
C LEU A 26 13.48 25.32 -2.97
N THR A 27 13.20 26.40 -3.70
CA THR A 27 14.03 27.62 -3.74
C THR A 27 13.88 28.48 -2.48
N ARG A 28 13.41 27.90 -1.38
CA ARG A 28 13.24 28.61 -0.11
C ARG A 28 14.52 28.47 0.72
N ASN A 29 15.38 29.48 0.62
CA ASN A 29 16.52 29.63 1.53
C ASN A 29 16.02 30.02 2.94
N GLU A 30 15.72 29.03 3.78
CA GLU A 30 15.37 29.26 5.20
C GLU A 30 16.59 29.48 6.10
N ASN A 31 17.82 29.44 5.56
CA ASN A 31 19.05 29.61 6.32
C ASN A 31 19.85 30.80 5.76
N GLN A 32 19.59 31.99 6.31
CA GLN A 32 20.42 33.16 6.07
C GLN A 32 21.76 33.01 6.79
N HIS A 33 22.68 32.23 6.20
CA HIS A 33 24.09 32.25 6.59
C HIS A 33 24.68 33.59 6.14
N GLN A 34 24.56 34.60 6.99
CA GLN A 34 25.15 35.91 6.80
C GLN A 34 26.66 35.82 7.11
N THR A 35 27.43 35.17 6.22
CA THR A 35 28.86 35.36 6.21
C THR A 35 29.12 36.78 5.71
N GLN A 36 29.51 37.69 6.59
CA GLN A 36 30.15 38.94 6.19
C GLN A 36 31.52 38.58 5.58
N VAL A 37 31.50 38.07 4.36
CA VAL A 37 32.69 38.06 3.53
C VAL A 37 32.90 39.51 3.13
N VAL A 38 34.02 40.09 3.54
CA VAL A 38 34.50 41.35 2.99
C VAL A 38 34.84 41.07 1.52
N LEU A 39 33.82 41.11 0.67
CA LEU A 39 33.90 40.91 -0.80
C LEU A 39 34.62 42.07 -1.50
N SER A 40 35.21 43.02 -0.76
CA SER A 40 35.91 44.16 -1.33
C SER A 40 37.25 43.79 -1.97
N GLY A 41 37.69 42.52 -1.87
CA GLY A 41 38.91 42.00 -2.52
C GLY A 41 38.71 40.63 -3.18
N LYS A 42 39.54 40.29 -4.18
CA LYS A 42 39.60 38.97 -4.82
C LYS A 42 40.36 37.98 -3.91
N ASN A 43 39.70 37.45 -2.89
CA ASN A 43 40.30 36.60 -1.84
C ASN A 43 39.66 35.21 -1.73
N TYR A 44 38.86 34.80 -2.72
CA TYR A 44 38.27 33.46 -2.75
C TYR A 44 38.12 32.93 -4.16
N ARG A 45 38.07 31.61 -4.30
CA ARG A 45 37.79 30.92 -5.57
C ARG A 45 36.88 29.72 -5.33
N ILE A 46 35.96 29.50 -6.25
CA ILE A 46 35.10 28.32 -6.26
C ILE A 46 35.96 27.14 -6.72
N ILE A 47 36.05 26.11 -5.87
CA ILE A 47 36.92 24.97 -6.11
C ILE A 47 36.14 23.79 -6.67
N LYS A 48 34.96 23.52 -6.10
CA LYS A 48 34.16 22.35 -6.45
C LYS A 48 32.67 22.56 -6.18
N TYR A 49 31.87 21.80 -6.93
CA TYR A 49 30.46 21.59 -6.67
C TYR A 49 30.28 20.30 -5.86
N VAL A 50 29.44 20.33 -4.82
CA VAL A 50 29.17 19.18 -3.96
C VAL A 50 27.68 18.92 -3.86
N GLU A 51 27.32 17.65 -3.81
CA GLU A 51 25.95 17.17 -3.69
C GLU A 51 25.87 16.09 -2.61
N GLY A 52 24.76 16.05 -1.90
CA GLY A 52 24.39 14.96 -1.00
C GLY A 52 22.90 14.72 -1.07
N ASP A 53 22.49 13.46 -0.99
CA ASP A 53 21.09 13.09 -1.13
C ASP A 53 20.64 12.10 -0.05
N ALA A 54 19.33 12.04 0.13
CA ALA A 54 18.65 11.15 1.06
C ALA A 54 17.27 10.77 0.50
N SER A 55 16.91 9.49 0.52
CA SER A 55 15.63 9.00 0.04
C SER A 55 14.78 8.34 1.13
N ALA A 56 13.46 8.58 1.06
CA ALA A 56 12.45 7.96 1.90
C ALA A 56 11.42 7.26 1.01
N ARG A 57 10.93 6.11 1.46
CA ARG A 57 9.88 5.34 0.79
C ARG A 57 8.64 5.24 1.68
N TYR A 58 7.51 5.59 1.10
CA TYR A 58 6.18 5.54 1.70
C TYR A 58 5.35 4.48 0.96
N CYS A 59 4.62 3.64 1.69
CA CYS A 59 3.75 2.61 1.13
C CYS A 59 2.32 2.91 1.59
N PHE A 60 1.39 3.18 0.68
CA PHE A 60 0.04 3.69 1.03
C PHE A 60 0.05 4.93 1.95
N GLY A 61 1.04 5.82 1.80
CA GLY A 61 1.21 6.99 2.68
C GLY A 61 1.76 6.66 4.09
N ILE A 62 1.93 5.38 4.42
CA ILE A 62 2.49 4.90 5.69
C ILE A 62 3.93 4.42 5.44
N GLY A 63 4.89 5.02 6.13
CA GLY A 63 6.32 4.75 5.92
C GLY A 63 7.15 6.03 6.02
N GLY A 64 8.47 5.91 5.87
CA GLY A 64 9.36 7.08 5.97
C GLY A 64 9.45 7.64 7.38
N GLY A 65 9.90 6.85 8.36
CA GLY A 65 10.02 7.22 9.78
C GLY A 65 10.98 8.38 10.12
N LYS A 66 11.24 9.30 9.20
CA LYS A 66 12.01 10.53 9.39
C LYS A 66 11.20 11.71 8.86
N SER A 67 11.09 12.77 9.66
CA SER A 67 10.48 14.03 9.24
C SER A 67 11.22 14.61 8.02
N GLN A 68 10.53 15.43 7.22
CA GLN A 68 11.14 16.15 6.09
C GLN A 68 12.45 16.87 6.51
N ARG A 69 12.43 17.53 7.67
CA ARG A 69 13.62 18.18 8.26
C ARG A 69 14.76 17.19 8.53
N GLY A 70 14.45 16.00 9.04
CA GLY A 70 15.46 14.95 9.28
C GLY A 70 16.06 14.38 7.99
N MET A 71 15.29 14.35 6.89
CA MET A 71 15.80 13.91 5.59
C MET A 71 16.69 14.96 4.92
N VAL A 72 16.29 16.24 4.98
CA VAL A 72 17.13 17.36 4.53
C VAL A 72 18.42 17.45 5.34
N ALA A 73 18.34 17.30 6.68
CA ALA A 73 19.53 17.27 7.54
C ALA A 73 20.50 16.15 7.16
N ARG A 74 19.99 14.96 6.81
CA ARG A 74 20.81 13.83 6.38
C ARG A 74 21.44 14.03 5.00
N ALA A 75 20.69 14.60 4.05
CA ALA A 75 21.22 14.96 2.75
C ALA A 75 22.31 16.04 2.87
N ARG A 76 22.10 17.03 3.76
CA ARG A 76 23.10 18.06 4.11
C ARG A 76 24.33 17.46 4.78
N GLU A 77 24.17 16.54 5.74
CA GLU A 77 25.29 15.83 6.37
C GLU A 77 26.16 15.11 5.34
N ASN A 78 25.52 14.37 4.40
CA ASN A 78 26.20 13.71 3.30
C ASN A 78 26.95 14.71 2.40
N MET A 79 26.33 15.85 2.07
CA MET A 79 26.96 16.92 1.29
C MET A 79 28.18 17.51 2.01
N LEU A 80 28.05 17.82 3.31
CA LEU A 80 29.13 18.42 4.12
C LEU A 80 30.30 17.47 4.34
N ALA A 81 30.03 16.17 4.49
CA ALA A 81 31.09 15.15 4.54
C ALA A 81 31.93 15.14 3.25
N ASN A 82 31.27 15.27 2.09
CA ASN A 82 31.92 15.36 0.78
C ASN A 82 32.59 16.73 0.52
N ALA A 83 32.21 17.77 1.26
CA ALA A 83 32.75 19.12 1.11
C ALA A 83 34.21 19.25 1.57
N GLY A 84 34.70 18.36 2.45
CA GLY A 84 36.11 18.34 2.87
C GLY A 84 36.54 19.66 3.53
N LEU A 85 35.69 20.16 4.44
CA LEU A 85 35.89 21.44 5.13
C LEU A 85 36.92 21.36 6.26
N ILE A 86 37.20 20.15 6.76
CA ILE A 86 38.06 19.95 7.93
C ILE A 86 39.53 20.17 7.53
N GLY A 87 40.19 21.12 8.21
CA GLY A 87 41.62 21.37 8.06
C GLY A 87 42.03 22.34 6.93
N LYS A 88 41.07 22.95 6.22
CA LYS A 88 41.32 23.95 5.16
C LYS A 88 40.43 25.18 5.35
N SER A 89 40.83 26.34 4.82
CA SER A 89 40.02 27.57 4.85
C SER A 89 38.91 27.54 3.79
N ARG A 90 37.97 26.59 3.94
CA ARG A 90 36.89 26.33 2.99
C ARG A 90 35.52 26.66 3.59
N ALA A 91 34.62 27.20 2.77
CA ALA A 91 33.22 27.41 3.13
C ALA A 91 32.27 26.89 2.04
N VAL A 92 31.05 26.53 2.44
CA VAL A 92 29.98 26.15 1.53
C VAL A 92 29.07 27.34 1.30
N ILE A 93 28.81 27.68 0.04
CA ILE A 93 27.94 28.79 -0.37
C ILE A 93 26.88 28.31 -1.34
N ASN A 94 25.80 29.10 -1.44
CA ASN A 94 24.68 28.86 -2.36
C ASN A 94 24.11 27.44 -2.23
N GLU A 95 23.74 27.08 -1.00
CA GLU A 95 23.09 25.80 -0.73
C GLU A 95 21.66 25.81 -1.30
N THR A 96 21.35 24.83 -2.13
CA THR A 96 20.02 24.60 -2.71
C THR A 96 19.49 23.22 -2.33
N VAL A 97 18.19 23.14 -2.05
CA VAL A 97 17.51 21.89 -1.70
C VAL A 97 16.50 21.56 -2.79
N GLU A 98 16.68 20.44 -3.46
CA GLU A 98 15.74 19.90 -4.44
C GLU A 98 14.98 18.72 -3.84
N THR A 99 13.67 18.65 -4.13
CA THR A 99 12.86 17.50 -3.76
C THR A 99 12.30 16.84 -5.02
N GLN A 100 12.57 15.54 -5.16
CA GLN A 100 12.12 14.73 -6.27
C GLN A 100 11.11 13.70 -5.78
N TYR A 101 9.90 13.74 -6.34
CA TYR A 101 8.84 12.80 -6.03
C TYR A 101 8.74 11.76 -7.15
N LYS A 102 8.85 10.49 -6.78
CA LYS A 102 8.56 9.35 -7.66
C LYS A 102 7.34 8.64 -7.10
N GLN A 103 6.20 8.86 -7.72
CA GLN A 103 4.95 8.23 -7.31
C GLN A 103 4.65 7.02 -8.19
N SER A 104 4.41 5.89 -7.54
CA SER A 104 3.83 4.68 -8.11
C SER A 104 2.60 4.33 -7.29
N PHE A 105 1.65 3.61 -7.87
CA PHE A 105 0.28 3.48 -7.38
C PHE A 105 0.15 3.15 -5.87
N PHE A 106 1.07 2.33 -5.34
CA PHE A 106 1.11 1.99 -3.90
C PHE A 106 2.37 2.47 -3.17
N MET A 107 3.30 3.11 -3.88
CA MET A 107 4.60 3.50 -3.34
C MET A 107 4.98 4.92 -3.76
N THR A 108 5.24 5.78 -2.79
CA THR A 108 5.81 7.10 -3.01
C THR A 108 7.25 7.10 -2.54
N GLU A 109 8.19 7.35 -3.43
CA GLU A 109 9.60 7.55 -3.10
C GLU A 109 9.91 9.04 -3.19
N VAL A 110 10.37 9.63 -2.09
CA VAL A 110 10.76 11.04 -2.00
C VAL A 110 12.27 11.07 -1.85
N ARG A 111 12.95 11.76 -2.76
CA ARG A 111 14.40 11.98 -2.73
C ARG A 111 14.67 13.46 -2.49
N TYR A 112 15.43 13.75 -1.45
CA TYR A 112 15.94 15.07 -1.14
C TYR A 112 17.37 15.15 -1.60
N ILE A 113 17.71 16.16 -2.39
CA ILE A 113 19.04 16.43 -2.90
C ILE A 113 19.44 17.81 -2.38
N VAL A 114 20.60 17.91 -1.75
CA VAL A 114 21.17 19.17 -1.29
C VAL A 114 22.46 19.37 -2.05
N SER A 115 22.56 20.52 -2.72
CA SER A 115 23.71 20.88 -3.53
C SER A 115 24.26 22.24 -3.13
N ALA A 116 25.56 22.42 -3.28
CA ALA A 116 26.23 23.68 -2.96
C ALA A 116 27.59 23.83 -3.65
N TYR A 117 28.14 25.04 -3.62
CA TYR A 117 29.49 25.33 -4.09
C TYR A 117 30.45 25.47 -2.90
N VAL A 118 31.66 24.92 -3.02
CA VAL A 118 32.73 25.08 -2.03
C VAL A 118 33.71 26.15 -2.51
N VAL A 119 33.99 27.12 -1.65
CA VAL A 119 34.99 28.17 -1.86
C VAL A 119 36.19 27.95 -0.95
N GLU A 120 37.41 28.16 -1.46
CA GLU A 120 38.60 28.40 -0.60
C GLU A 120 38.84 29.89 -0.49
N PHE A 121 39.17 30.32 0.71
CA PHE A 121 39.79 31.61 0.93
C PHE A 121 41.29 31.47 0.83
N TYR A 122 41.92 32.41 0.11
CA TYR A 122 43.37 32.50 -0.02
C TYR A 122 43.78 33.98 0.03
N ASP A 123 44.98 34.25 0.53
CA ASP A 123 45.56 35.59 0.49
C ASP A 123 46.38 35.75 -0.80
N PRO A 124 45.99 36.65 -1.73
CA PRO A 124 46.71 36.85 -2.99
C PRO A 124 48.14 37.37 -2.81
N ALA A 125 48.52 37.84 -1.61
CA ALA A 125 49.88 38.29 -1.32
C ALA A 125 50.84 37.17 -0.90
N THR A 126 50.34 36.07 -0.34
CA THR A 126 51.17 35.00 0.24
C THR A 126 50.95 33.63 -0.40
N ASP A 127 49.77 33.37 -0.96
CA ASP A 127 49.37 32.04 -1.41
C ASP A 127 49.01 32.01 -2.91
N PRO A 128 49.40 30.95 -3.64
CA PRO A 128 48.97 30.75 -5.02
C PRO A 128 47.45 30.49 -5.08
N ALA A 129 46.81 30.94 -6.16
CA ALA A 129 45.37 30.74 -6.34
C ALA A 129 45.04 29.24 -6.36
N PRO A 130 44.05 28.78 -5.56
CA PRO A 130 43.71 27.36 -5.48
C PRO A 130 43.17 26.88 -6.83
N GLU A 131 43.55 25.67 -7.25
CA GLU A 131 43.07 25.08 -8.49
C GLU A 131 41.66 24.49 -8.32
N ALA A 132 40.87 24.48 -9.40
CA ALA A 132 39.56 23.87 -9.38
C ALA A 132 39.70 22.35 -9.28
N GLU A 133 39.06 21.74 -8.29
CA GLU A 133 38.97 20.29 -8.14
C GLU A 133 37.84 19.77 -9.05
N GLU A 134 38.02 18.62 -9.71
CA GLU A 134 36.93 18.00 -10.48
C GLU A 134 35.74 17.69 -9.55
N SER A 135 34.56 18.20 -9.91
CA SER A 135 33.31 17.89 -9.21
C SER A 135 32.93 16.43 -9.48
N ARG A 136 33.34 15.52 -8.59
CA ARG A 136 32.84 14.15 -8.62
C ARG A 136 31.54 14.06 -7.86
N TYR A 137 30.47 13.72 -8.58
CA TYR A 137 29.25 13.22 -7.96
C TYR A 137 29.58 11.90 -7.27
N VAL A 138 29.61 11.92 -5.94
CA VAL A 138 29.69 10.69 -5.14
C VAL A 138 28.24 10.26 -4.94
N GLU A 139 27.80 9.27 -5.73
CA GLU A 139 26.51 8.63 -5.50
C GLU A 139 26.49 8.17 -4.03
N PRO A 140 25.44 8.52 -3.26
CA PRO A 140 25.38 8.15 -1.86
C PRO A 140 25.54 6.65 -1.74
N ALA A 141 26.22 6.21 -0.69
CA ALA A 141 26.24 4.80 -0.35
C ALA A 141 24.78 4.32 -0.26
N LYS A 142 24.37 3.49 -1.22
CA LYS A 142 23.10 2.76 -1.21
C LYS A 142 22.94 2.19 0.20
N PRO A 143 21.78 2.35 0.86
CA PRO A 143 21.63 2.00 2.27
C PRO A 143 22.24 0.61 2.52
N ALA A 144 23.17 0.54 3.47
CA ALA A 144 24.08 -0.60 3.71
C ALA A 144 23.36 -1.94 3.99
N LYS A 145 22.03 -1.91 4.15
CA LYS A 145 21.18 -3.09 4.09
C LYS A 145 20.07 -2.89 3.06
N PRO A 146 19.92 -3.78 2.06
CA PRO A 146 18.65 -3.88 1.35
C PRO A 146 17.55 -4.12 2.39
N ALA A 147 16.42 -3.43 2.26
CA ALA A 147 15.26 -3.68 3.11
C ALA A 147 14.95 -5.19 3.09
N PRO A 148 14.66 -5.81 4.24
CA PRO A 148 14.39 -7.23 4.29
C PRO A 148 13.28 -7.58 3.30
N PRO A 149 13.42 -8.72 2.58
CA PRO A 149 12.45 -9.09 1.57
C PRO A 149 11.08 -9.25 2.23
N THR A 150 10.04 -8.82 1.52
CA THR A 150 8.66 -9.07 1.92
C THR A 150 8.45 -10.58 2.03
N VAL A 151 8.07 -11.05 3.21
CA VAL A 151 7.77 -12.46 3.45
C VAL A 151 6.35 -12.72 2.96
N VAL A 152 6.20 -13.71 2.08
CA VAL A 152 4.90 -14.15 1.56
C VAL A 152 4.53 -15.47 2.21
N THR A 153 3.41 -15.48 2.92
CA THR A 153 2.79 -16.69 3.48
C THR A 153 1.59 -17.04 2.63
N LYS A 154 1.47 -18.31 2.24
CA LYS A 154 0.34 -18.80 1.47
C LYS A 154 -0.58 -19.55 2.41
N GLY A 155 -1.84 -19.72 2.03
CA GLY A 155 -2.72 -20.58 2.79
C GLY A 155 -3.96 -21.02 2.05
N LEU A 156 -4.54 -22.12 2.53
CA LEU A 156 -5.85 -22.60 2.12
C LEU A 156 -6.83 -22.38 3.25
N THR A 157 -8.04 -21.94 2.92
CA THR A 157 -9.12 -21.65 3.86
C THR A 157 -10.33 -22.50 3.50
N ALA A 158 -10.96 -23.09 4.51
CA ALA A 158 -12.24 -23.75 4.39
C ALA A 158 -13.13 -23.38 5.57
N GLY A 159 -14.44 -23.26 5.35
CA GLY A 159 -15.35 -22.83 6.39
C GLY A 159 -16.81 -22.88 5.98
N VAL A 160 -17.65 -22.36 6.87
CA VAL A 160 -19.09 -22.21 6.68
C VAL A 160 -19.45 -20.74 6.51
N SER A 161 -20.41 -20.47 5.64
CA SER A 161 -21.03 -19.15 5.48
C SER A 161 -22.42 -19.18 6.11
N LEU A 162 -22.73 -18.14 6.87
CA LEU A 162 -23.97 -17.99 7.62
C LEU A 162 -24.59 -16.66 7.26
N GLN A 163 -25.90 -16.67 6.99
CA GLN A 163 -26.69 -15.47 6.75
C GLN A 163 -27.82 -15.41 7.79
N PRO A 164 -28.13 -14.24 8.33
CA PRO A 164 -29.29 -14.09 9.22
C PRO A 164 -30.56 -14.30 8.43
N ASP A 165 -31.58 -14.91 9.04
CA ASP A 165 -32.92 -14.93 8.44
C ASP A 165 -33.50 -13.51 8.43
N GLU A 166 -34.23 -13.19 7.37
CA GLU A 166 -34.78 -11.86 7.15
C GLU A 166 -36.27 -11.97 6.82
N SER A 167 -37.05 -11.03 7.34
CA SER A 167 -38.48 -10.92 7.06
C SER A 167 -38.77 -9.52 6.54
N SER A 168 -39.35 -9.43 5.34
CA SER A 168 -39.75 -8.17 4.74
C SER A 168 -41.16 -8.29 4.18
N TRP A 169 -42.09 -7.54 4.78
CA TRP A 169 -43.49 -7.50 4.39
C TRP A 169 -44.13 -8.91 4.48
N ASP A 170 -44.53 -9.49 3.35
CA ASP A 170 -45.11 -10.83 3.24
C ASP A 170 -44.07 -11.91 2.88
N TYR A 171 -42.80 -11.51 2.69
CA TYR A 171 -41.70 -12.40 2.33
C TYR A 171 -40.85 -12.75 3.54
N ASN A 172 -40.62 -14.04 3.76
CA ASN A 172 -39.62 -14.53 4.70
C ASN A 172 -38.50 -15.24 3.95
N TYR A 173 -37.27 -14.77 4.16
CA TYR A 173 -36.04 -15.31 3.61
C TYR A 173 -35.37 -16.15 4.69
N THR A 174 -35.37 -17.47 4.49
CA THR A 174 -34.69 -18.43 5.35
C THR A 174 -33.38 -18.84 4.71
N HIS A 175 -32.28 -18.62 5.42
CA HIS A 175 -30.94 -18.90 4.92
C HIS A 175 -30.41 -20.21 5.49
N LYS A 176 -29.88 -21.06 4.60
CA LYS A 176 -29.20 -22.29 5.01
C LYS A 176 -27.69 -22.05 5.08
N PRO A 177 -26.98 -22.71 6.01
CA PRO A 177 -25.52 -22.68 6.04
C PRO A 177 -24.94 -23.05 4.68
N GLY A 178 -24.07 -22.20 4.18
CA GLY A 178 -23.29 -22.42 2.98
C GLY A 178 -21.87 -22.88 3.29
N PHE A 179 -21.05 -22.98 2.25
CA PHE A 179 -19.63 -23.28 2.40
C PHE A 179 -18.76 -22.16 1.84
N HIS A 180 -17.56 -22.08 2.38
CA HIS A 180 -16.55 -21.13 1.95
C HIS A 180 -15.22 -21.84 1.73
N LEU A 181 -14.60 -21.63 0.58
CA LEU A 181 -13.26 -22.07 0.25
C LEU A 181 -12.44 -20.86 -0.19
N GLY A 182 -11.15 -20.83 0.13
CA GLY A 182 -10.30 -19.78 -0.39
C GLY A 182 -8.82 -20.08 -0.39
N TYR A 183 -8.10 -19.37 -1.25
CA TYR A 183 -6.65 -19.37 -1.33
C TYR A 183 -6.13 -18.00 -0.93
N MET A 184 -5.35 -17.92 0.15
CA MET A 184 -4.86 -16.65 0.70
C MET A 184 -3.38 -16.43 0.42
N LEU A 185 -3.03 -15.16 0.28
CA LEU A 185 -1.67 -14.65 0.25
C LEU A 185 -1.55 -13.55 1.30
N GLU A 186 -0.67 -13.73 2.27
CA GLU A 186 -0.31 -12.70 3.25
C GLU A 186 1.11 -12.24 2.98
N PHE A 187 1.31 -10.93 2.87
CA PHE A 187 2.62 -10.34 2.73
C PHE A 187 2.91 -9.47 3.95
N SER A 188 4.06 -9.73 4.57
CA SER A 188 4.52 -9.04 5.78
C SER A 188 5.94 -8.54 5.57
N ARG A 189 6.26 -7.39 6.17
CA ARG A 189 7.64 -6.88 6.20
C ARG A 189 8.19 -7.01 7.62
N PRO A 190 9.39 -7.58 7.81
CA PRO A 190 10.01 -7.67 9.14
C PRO A 190 10.16 -6.33 9.85
N ASP A 191 10.32 -5.23 9.09
CA ASP A 191 10.47 -3.88 9.63
C ASP A 191 9.17 -3.30 10.22
N ILE A 192 8.01 -3.73 9.73
CA ILE A 192 6.70 -3.28 10.23
C ILE A 192 6.11 -4.41 11.05
N LYS A 193 6.60 -4.52 12.28
CA LYS A 193 6.18 -5.56 13.22
C LYS A 193 4.66 -5.49 13.40
N TYR A 194 3.99 -6.63 13.26
CA TYR A 194 2.54 -6.83 13.41
C TYR A 194 1.66 -6.46 12.22
N LEU A 195 2.09 -5.60 11.30
CA LEU A 195 1.27 -5.26 10.13
C LEU A 195 1.50 -6.25 8.99
N PHE A 196 0.42 -6.61 8.30
CA PHE A 196 0.47 -7.34 7.05
C PHE A 196 -0.59 -6.83 6.10
N TRP A 197 -0.36 -7.05 4.82
CA TRP A 197 -1.36 -6.90 3.77
C TRP A 197 -1.61 -8.26 3.16
N GLY A 198 -2.81 -8.51 2.66
CA GLY A 198 -3.15 -9.79 2.11
C GLY A 198 -4.20 -9.69 1.02
N THR A 199 -4.29 -10.73 0.24
CA THR A 199 -5.39 -10.94 -0.69
C THR A 199 -5.82 -12.39 -0.63
N GLN A 200 -7.06 -12.66 -0.99
CA GLN A 200 -7.60 -14.00 -1.02
C GLN A 200 -8.37 -14.19 -2.32
N LEU A 201 -8.39 -15.40 -2.86
CA LEU A 201 -9.41 -15.81 -3.82
C LEU A 201 -10.44 -16.62 -3.05
N ASN A 202 -11.66 -16.10 -2.96
CA ASN A 202 -12.77 -16.67 -2.20
C ASN A 202 -13.79 -17.28 -3.16
N LEU A 203 -14.22 -18.50 -2.83
CA LEU A 203 -15.37 -19.17 -3.41
C LEU A 203 -16.36 -19.42 -2.28
N THR A 204 -17.50 -18.71 -2.29
CA THR A 204 -18.55 -18.89 -1.28
C THR A 204 -19.82 -19.37 -1.95
N TYR A 205 -20.41 -20.43 -1.43
CA TYR A 205 -21.75 -20.87 -1.80
C TYR A 205 -22.76 -20.41 -0.75
N LEU A 206 -23.88 -19.87 -1.20
CA LEU A 206 -24.99 -19.39 -0.38
C LEU A 206 -26.30 -19.99 -0.87
N ASN A 207 -27.24 -20.16 0.06
CA ASN A 207 -28.47 -20.89 -0.18
C ASN A 207 -29.64 -20.24 0.57
N THR A 208 -30.57 -19.66 -0.18
CA THR A 208 -31.70 -18.91 0.37
C THR A 208 -33.01 -19.52 -0.08
N ASN A 209 -33.92 -19.72 0.87
CA ASN A 209 -35.29 -20.12 0.63
C ASN A 209 -36.20 -18.92 0.89
N THR A 210 -37.06 -18.58 -0.05
CA THR A 210 -38.03 -17.51 0.12
C THR A 210 -39.42 -18.11 0.24
N THR A 211 -40.18 -17.65 1.23
CA THR A 211 -41.60 -17.95 1.39
C THR A 211 -42.42 -16.67 1.29
N TYR A 212 -43.57 -16.74 0.63
CA TYR A 212 -44.53 -15.64 0.52
C TYR A 212 -45.83 -16.06 1.21
N LYS A 213 -46.26 -15.32 2.24
CA LYS A 213 -47.44 -15.67 3.06
C LYS A 213 -47.41 -17.13 3.55
N ASN A 214 -46.25 -17.56 4.04
CA ASN A 214 -45.95 -18.93 4.51
C ASN A 214 -46.02 -20.03 3.43
N ASN A 215 -46.15 -19.70 2.16
CA ASN A 215 -46.06 -20.65 1.06
C ASN A 215 -44.68 -20.58 0.39
N PRO A 216 -44.08 -21.71 -0.03
CA PRO A 216 -42.83 -21.71 -0.79
C PRO A 216 -42.95 -20.84 -2.04
N TRP A 217 -42.07 -19.85 -2.17
CA TRP A 217 -42.09 -18.88 -3.26
C TRP A 217 -40.92 -19.09 -4.23
N SER A 218 -39.68 -19.04 -3.71
CA SER A 218 -38.49 -19.22 -4.52
C SER A 218 -37.36 -19.87 -3.73
N TYR A 219 -36.37 -20.35 -4.48
CA TYR A 219 -35.18 -20.99 -3.99
C TYR A 219 -33.98 -20.45 -4.77
N GLU A 220 -32.99 -19.92 -4.06
CA GLU A 220 -31.82 -19.26 -4.64
C GLU A 220 -30.53 -19.96 -4.23
N LYS A 221 -29.74 -20.33 -5.24
CA LYS A 221 -28.39 -20.85 -5.07
C LYS A 221 -27.41 -19.84 -5.65
N ASN A 222 -26.56 -19.28 -4.78
CA ASN A 222 -25.60 -18.26 -5.18
C ASN A 222 -24.17 -18.77 -5.02
N LEU A 223 -23.34 -18.59 -6.04
CA LEU A 223 -21.91 -18.85 -6.00
C LEU A 223 -21.16 -17.52 -6.15
N CYS A 224 -20.48 -17.09 -5.09
CA CYS A 224 -19.71 -15.86 -5.04
C CYS A 224 -18.23 -16.16 -5.30
N ILE A 225 -17.64 -15.48 -6.27
CA ILE A 225 -16.20 -15.47 -6.51
C ILE A 225 -15.69 -14.08 -6.13
N GLU A 226 -14.86 -13.99 -5.09
CA GLU A 226 -14.45 -12.70 -4.52
C GLU A 226 -12.94 -12.60 -4.34
N ILE A 227 -12.42 -11.38 -4.47
CA ILE A 227 -11.02 -11.04 -4.28
C ILE A 227 -10.95 -9.83 -3.34
N PRO A 228 -10.76 -10.06 -2.03
CA PRO A 228 -10.50 -8.98 -1.08
C PRO A 228 -9.07 -8.44 -1.18
N ALA A 229 -8.92 -7.13 -0.96
CA ALA A 229 -7.65 -6.48 -0.67
C ALA A 229 -7.64 -6.10 0.82
N LEU A 230 -6.87 -6.84 1.63
CA LEU A 230 -6.93 -6.79 3.08
C LEU A 230 -5.70 -6.11 3.67
N ILE A 231 -5.92 -5.31 4.71
CA ILE A 231 -4.88 -4.83 5.62
C ILE A 231 -5.20 -5.40 7.00
N GLY A 232 -4.19 -5.91 7.69
CA GLY A 232 -4.38 -6.52 8.99
C GLY A 232 -3.23 -6.32 9.96
N ALA A 233 -3.52 -6.56 11.22
CA ALA A 233 -2.57 -6.54 12.32
C ALA A 233 -2.62 -7.87 13.08
N LYS A 234 -1.45 -8.39 13.50
CA LYS A 234 -1.31 -9.58 14.34
C LYS A 234 -0.69 -9.21 15.68
N PHE A 235 -1.38 -9.47 16.78
CA PHE A 235 -0.95 -9.18 18.14
C PHE A 235 -0.58 -10.48 18.86
N PRO A 236 0.62 -10.59 19.44
CA PRO A 236 0.97 -11.76 20.25
C PRO A 236 0.15 -11.75 21.54
N VAL A 237 -0.63 -12.81 21.76
CA VAL A 237 -1.40 -13.01 23.01
C VAL A 237 -0.66 -13.96 23.95
N GLY A 238 0.17 -14.85 23.40
CA GLY A 238 1.02 -15.76 24.17
C GLY A 238 2.19 -16.29 23.34
N ARG A 239 2.91 -17.29 23.86
CA ARG A 239 4.07 -17.88 23.14
C ARG A 239 3.70 -18.51 21.80
N ASN A 240 2.51 -19.10 21.72
CA ASN A 240 2.04 -19.87 20.55
C ASN A 240 0.77 -19.31 19.91
N PHE A 241 0.27 -18.16 20.38
CA PHE A 241 -1.01 -17.60 19.96
C PHE A 241 -0.83 -16.16 19.51
N GLN A 242 -1.38 -15.84 18.35
CA GLN A 242 -1.52 -14.47 17.89
C GLN A 242 -2.99 -14.20 17.63
N TRP A 243 -3.53 -13.12 18.19
CA TRP A 243 -4.80 -12.60 17.75
C TRP A 243 -4.58 -11.74 16.52
N PHE A 244 -5.46 -11.79 15.54
CA PHE A 244 -5.37 -10.94 14.38
C PHE A 244 -6.72 -10.31 14.04
N ILE A 245 -6.62 -9.14 13.44
CA ILE A 245 -7.74 -8.44 12.81
C ILE A 245 -7.30 -8.02 11.41
N LYS A 246 -8.15 -8.24 10.42
CA LYS A 246 -7.87 -7.81 9.03
C LYS A 246 -9.15 -7.39 8.35
N GLY A 247 -9.09 -6.38 7.50
CA GLY A 247 -10.25 -5.94 6.74
C GLY A 247 -9.87 -5.11 5.53
N GLY A 248 -10.83 -4.90 4.65
CA GLY A 248 -10.64 -4.09 3.47
C GLY A 248 -11.72 -4.28 2.41
N PRO A 249 -11.59 -3.57 1.28
CA PRO A 249 -12.54 -3.66 0.18
C PRO A 249 -12.43 -5.01 -0.53
N THR A 250 -13.55 -5.44 -1.10
CA THR A 250 -13.69 -6.69 -1.83
C THR A 250 -14.41 -6.43 -3.13
N ILE A 251 -13.92 -7.07 -4.20
CA ILE A 251 -14.60 -7.10 -5.50
C ILE A 251 -14.86 -8.55 -5.89
N GLY A 252 -15.90 -8.80 -6.65
CA GLY A 252 -16.27 -10.14 -7.03
C GLY A 252 -17.40 -10.22 -8.05
N ILE A 253 -17.80 -11.43 -8.34
CA ILE A 253 -18.95 -11.76 -9.18
C ILE A 253 -19.79 -12.78 -8.42
N ILE A 254 -21.10 -12.56 -8.42
CA ILE A 254 -22.09 -13.47 -7.86
C ILE A 254 -22.79 -14.15 -9.03
N LEU A 255 -22.72 -15.47 -9.09
CA LEU A 255 -23.47 -16.29 -10.02
C LEU A 255 -24.73 -16.76 -9.32
N MET A 256 -25.88 -16.37 -9.85
CA MET A 256 -27.18 -16.55 -9.24
C MET A 256 -27.96 -17.59 -10.02
N ASN A 257 -28.58 -18.53 -9.32
CA ASN A 257 -29.55 -19.45 -9.88
C ASN A 257 -30.80 -19.44 -9.02
N GLN A 258 -31.87 -18.82 -9.52
CA GLN A 258 -33.14 -18.71 -8.84
C GLN A 258 -34.19 -19.62 -9.49
N GLU A 259 -34.86 -20.41 -8.67
CA GLU A 259 -35.95 -21.32 -9.05
C GLU A 259 -37.23 -20.88 -8.31
N TYR A 260 -38.34 -20.72 -9.04
CA TYR A 260 -39.64 -20.34 -8.47
C TYR A 260 -40.55 -21.57 -8.26
N SER A 261 -41.42 -21.51 -7.26
CA SER A 261 -42.38 -22.57 -6.93
C SER A 261 -43.49 -22.67 -7.98
N SER A 262 -43.83 -23.89 -8.39
CA SER A 262 -44.67 -24.25 -9.55
C SER A 262 -46.12 -23.73 -9.52
N ASN A 263 -46.60 -23.19 -8.40
CA ASN A 263 -47.98 -22.68 -8.28
C ASN A 263 -48.15 -21.24 -8.78
N ASN A 264 -47.06 -20.51 -9.04
CA ASN A 264 -47.10 -19.24 -9.74
C ASN A 264 -46.52 -19.48 -11.14
N GLN A 265 -47.40 -19.42 -12.14
CA GLN A 265 -47.05 -19.63 -13.54
C GLN A 265 -45.86 -18.75 -13.95
N GLU A 266 -44.70 -19.39 -14.14
CA GLU A 266 -43.80 -19.27 -15.29
C GLU A 266 -42.53 -20.09 -14.97
N ASP A 267 -42.21 -21.07 -15.83
CA ASP A 267 -41.01 -21.95 -15.79
C ASP A 267 -39.68 -21.19 -16.03
N ASN A 268 -39.52 -20.01 -15.44
CA ASN A 268 -38.39 -19.13 -15.67
C ASN A 268 -37.31 -19.36 -14.62
N ARG A 269 -36.40 -20.31 -14.89
CA ARG A 269 -35.09 -20.34 -14.23
C ARG A 269 -34.36 -19.05 -14.57
N TYR A 270 -34.23 -18.15 -13.61
CA TYR A 270 -33.46 -16.93 -13.80
C TYR A 270 -32.01 -17.18 -13.36
N GLY A 271 -31.17 -17.49 -14.35
CA GLY A 271 -29.72 -17.55 -14.19
C GLY A 271 -29.12 -16.18 -14.46
N GLY A 272 -28.37 -15.64 -13.50
CA GLY A 272 -27.79 -14.30 -13.58
C GLY A 272 -26.34 -14.25 -13.12
N SER A 273 -25.63 -13.20 -13.54
CA SER A 273 -24.35 -12.83 -12.95
C SER A 273 -24.37 -11.36 -12.58
N ALA A 274 -24.03 -11.03 -11.34
CA ALA A 274 -23.95 -9.67 -10.87
C ALA A 274 -22.52 -9.35 -10.41
N PRO A 275 -21.95 -8.19 -10.79
CA PRO A 275 -20.75 -7.71 -10.12
C PRO A 275 -21.08 -7.44 -8.65
N SER A 276 -20.11 -7.68 -7.77
CA SER A 276 -20.22 -7.37 -6.36
C SER A 276 -19.02 -6.58 -5.89
N VAL A 277 -19.30 -5.54 -5.12
CA VAL A 277 -18.31 -4.68 -4.49
C VAL A 277 -18.73 -4.54 -3.05
N GLY A 278 -17.82 -4.73 -2.11
CA GLY A 278 -18.17 -4.78 -0.69
C GLY A 278 -16.97 -4.53 0.20
N GLY A 279 -17.17 -4.79 1.49
CA GLY A 279 -16.10 -4.83 2.48
C GLY A 279 -16.10 -6.14 3.22
N GLU A 280 -14.92 -6.53 3.70
CA GLU A 280 -14.75 -7.66 4.59
C GLU A 280 -14.00 -7.23 5.85
N LEU A 281 -14.41 -7.77 7.00
CA LEU A 281 -13.70 -7.62 8.27
C LEU A 281 -13.61 -8.98 8.94
N TYR A 282 -12.41 -9.37 9.35
CA TYR A 282 -12.09 -10.62 10.01
C TYR A 282 -11.43 -10.36 11.36
N SER A 283 -11.77 -11.19 12.33
CA SER A 283 -11.09 -11.33 13.61
C SER A 283 -10.81 -12.81 13.86
N GLY A 284 -9.64 -13.14 14.39
CA GLY A 284 -9.26 -14.54 14.53
C GLY A 284 -8.04 -14.79 15.40
N LEU A 285 -7.74 -16.07 15.58
CA LEU A 285 -6.58 -16.56 16.32
C LEU A 285 -5.69 -17.38 15.38
N GLN A 286 -4.41 -17.04 15.34
CA GLN A 286 -3.38 -17.85 14.72
C GLN A 286 -2.71 -18.73 15.78
N LEU A 287 -2.79 -20.04 15.55
CA LEU A 287 -2.24 -21.12 16.35
C LEU A 287 -0.90 -21.54 15.74
N GLY A 288 0.20 -21.13 16.37
CA GLY A 288 1.54 -21.37 15.86
C GLY A 288 1.80 -20.70 14.51
N ARG A 289 2.45 -21.42 13.60
CA ARG A 289 2.82 -20.90 12.26
C ARG A 289 1.82 -21.26 11.17
N ASN A 290 1.01 -22.30 11.37
CA ASN A 290 0.32 -22.96 10.28
C ASN A 290 -1.20 -22.88 10.36
N PHE A 291 -1.81 -22.57 11.51
CA PHE A 291 -3.27 -22.61 11.62
C PHE A 291 -3.84 -21.25 11.98
N GLN A 292 -4.88 -20.82 11.29
CA GLN A 292 -5.69 -19.66 11.66
C GLN A 292 -7.15 -20.07 11.80
N LEU A 293 -7.78 -19.74 12.92
CA LEU A 293 -9.23 -19.77 13.09
C LEU A 293 -9.75 -18.34 12.95
N SER A 294 -10.74 -18.12 12.11
CA SER A 294 -11.25 -16.77 11.86
C SER A 294 -12.78 -16.72 11.78
N ALA A 295 -13.34 -15.63 12.30
CA ALA A 295 -14.69 -15.22 12.01
C ALA A 295 -14.61 -13.90 11.24
N GLY A 296 -15.26 -13.84 10.08
CA GLY A 296 -15.32 -12.63 9.27
C GLY A 296 -16.73 -12.31 8.84
N HIS A 297 -17.00 -11.04 8.62
CA HIS A 297 -18.25 -10.57 8.07
C HIS A 297 -17.98 -9.85 6.75
N ARG A 298 -18.80 -10.17 5.75
CA ARG A 298 -18.77 -9.59 4.42
C ARG A 298 -20.06 -8.83 4.22
N TRP A 299 -19.96 -7.54 3.90
CA TRP A 299 -21.09 -6.70 3.53
C TRP A 299 -20.97 -6.25 2.08
N ASN A 300 -22.09 -6.19 1.37
CA ASN A 300 -22.14 -5.68 0.00
C ASN A 300 -22.35 -4.15 0.00
N ILE A 301 -21.87 -3.49 -1.05
CA ILE A 301 -22.12 -2.09 -1.34
C ILE A 301 -22.73 -2.06 -2.74
N GLY A 302 -24.06 -2.11 -2.83
CA GLY A 302 -24.77 -2.11 -4.10
C GLY A 302 -26.21 -2.61 -3.98
N TYR A 303 -26.84 -2.86 -5.13
CA TYR A 303 -28.25 -3.26 -5.24
C TYR A 303 -28.59 -4.66 -4.69
N TYR A 304 -27.58 -5.48 -4.41
CA TYR A 304 -27.79 -6.84 -3.95
C TYR A 304 -27.40 -6.96 -2.47
N GLU A 305 -28.35 -7.31 -1.62
CA GLU A 305 -28.14 -7.49 -0.18
C GLU A 305 -27.62 -8.91 0.07
N TYR A 306 -26.32 -9.13 -0.15
CA TYR A 306 -25.66 -10.42 0.15
C TYR A 306 -24.67 -10.23 1.28
N ASP A 307 -25.20 -10.02 2.47
CA ASP A 307 -24.38 -9.91 3.67
C ASP A 307 -24.29 -11.29 4.31
N TYR A 308 -23.07 -11.67 4.72
CA TYR A 308 -22.87 -12.99 5.31
C TYR A 308 -21.63 -13.05 6.18
N THR A 309 -21.70 -13.94 7.17
CA THR A 309 -20.63 -14.22 8.12
C THR A 309 -19.93 -15.51 7.73
N LYS A 310 -18.60 -15.49 7.67
CA LYS A 310 -17.71 -16.62 7.41
C LYS A 310 -17.12 -17.07 8.74
N VAL A 311 -17.21 -18.36 9.06
CA VAL A 311 -16.40 -18.99 10.11
C VAL A 311 -15.50 -20.01 9.44
N SER A 312 -14.19 -19.80 9.53
CA SER A 312 -13.22 -20.55 8.73
C SER A 312 -11.98 -20.98 9.50
N LEU A 313 -11.43 -22.10 9.05
CA LEU A 313 -10.11 -22.61 9.43
C LEU A 313 -9.20 -22.50 8.22
N SER A 314 -8.01 -21.94 8.43
CA SER A 314 -7.00 -21.79 7.40
C SER A 314 -5.71 -22.51 7.78
N TYR A 315 -5.10 -23.16 6.79
CA TYR A 315 -3.77 -23.75 6.88
C TYR A 315 -2.77 -22.92 6.09
N LEU A 316 -1.73 -22.42 6.75
CA LEU A 316 -0.67 -21.57 6.21
C LEU A 316 0.60 -22.40 5.91
N PHE A 317 1.26 -22.10 4.78
CA PHE A 317 2.50 -22.73 4.33
C PHE A 317 3.36 -21.78 3.47
#